data_AF-A0A7J5BQH2-F1
#
_entry.id   AF-A0A7J5BQH2-F1
#
_cell.length_a   1.000
_cell.length_b   1.000
_cell.length_c   1.000
_cell.angle_alpha   90.00
_cell.angle_beta   90.00
_cell.angle_gamma   90.00
#
_symmetry.space_group_name_H-M   'P 1'
#
loop_
_entity.id
_entity.type
_entity.pdbx_description
1 polymer ?
#
loop_
_entity_poly.entity_id
_entity_poly.type
_entity_poly.pdbx_seq_one_letter_code
_entity_poly.pdbx_strand_id
1 'polypeptide(L)'
;MSLSIPFALESAVETAPDATVDVAGTSMTIAQLARRVDTLVRHLADTDDAKSGTLRLPPIDETEGLCRALAAASLGLVLTDTDTDTGTPASAGTSRDAVWSGSPLARIGDRTVTHGEVVERSGRPASGVPAPLAPLAALVAALTGAGIRTSHDAI
;
A
#
# COMPACT_ATOMS: atom_id res chain seq x y z
N MET A 1 -0.58 -3.14 18.53
CA MET A 1 0.28 -3.24 17.34
C MET A 1 -0.42 -2.52 16.20
N SER A 2 0.26 -1.59 15.53
CA SER A 2 -0.32 -0.84 14.41
C SER A 2 -0.34 -1.73 13.17
N LEU A 3 -1.52 -2.24 12.80
CA LEU A 3 -1.72 -2.97 11.54
C LEU A 3 -1.88 -1.97 10.39
N SER A 4 -0.77 -1.39 9.94
CA SER A 4 -0.75 -0.48 8.79
C SER A 4 0.10 -1.03 7.65
N ILE A 5 -0.20 -0.60 6.42
CA ILE A 5 0.56 -0.97 5.23
C ILE A 5 2.06 -0.62 5.34
N PRO A 6 2.48 0.58 5.80
CA PRO A 6 3.90 0.87 5.98
C PRO A 6 4.58 -0.04 7.02
N PHE A 7 3.85 -0.45 8.07
CA PHE A 7 4.37 -1.41 9.05
C PHE A 7 4.53 -2.82 8.45
N ALA A 8 3.57 -3.27 7.64
CA ALA A 8 3.66 -4.57 6.96
C ALA A 8 4.87 -4.65 6.01
N LEU A 9 5.15 -3.59 5.25
CA LEU A 9 6.33 -3.53 4.38
C LEU A 9 7.63 -3.54 5.20
N GLU A 10 7.69 -2.75 6.28
CA GLU A 10 8.86 -2.70 7.16
C GLU A 10 9.17 -4.05 7.81
N SER A 11 8.14 -4.67 8.41
CA SER A 11 8.26 -6.01 9.01
C SER A 11 8.73 -7.05 7.98
N ALA A 12 8.25 -6.96 6.73
CA ALA A 12 8.64 -7.87 5.67
C ALA A 12 10.11 -7.67 5.24
N VAL A 13 10.58 -6.42 5.17
CA VAL A 13 11.99 -6.08 4.90
C VAL A 13 12.90 -6.60 6.01
N GLU A 14 12.49 -6.47 7.27
CA GLU A 14 13.27 -6.96 8.42
C GLU A 14 13.31 -8.49 8.48
N THR A 15 12.21 -9.16 8.11
CA THR A 15 12.06 -10.61 8.25
C THR A 15 12.64 -11.39 7.07
N ALA A 16 12.41 -10.92 5.84
CA ALA A 16 12.73 -11.67 4.63
C ALA A 16 13.08 -10.75 3.43
N PRO A 17 14.15 -9.95 3.52
CA PRO A 17 14.49 -8.94 2.49
C PRO A 17 14.73 -9.55 1.10
N ASP A 18 15.24 -10.78 1.04
CA ASP A 18 15.54 -11.50 -0.20
C ASP A 18 14.36 -12.34 -0.74
N ALA A 19 13.24 -12.41 -0.01
CA ALA A 19 12.05 -13.08 -0.52
C ALA A 19 11.50 -12.36 -1.74
N THR A 20 10.95 -13.12 -2.68
CA THR A 20 10.37 -12.58 -3.93
C THR A 20 8.87 -12.36 -3.77
N VAL A 21 8.41 -11.21 -4.25
CA VAL A 21 6.99 -10.83 -4.33
C VAL A 21 6.62 -10.50 -5.78
N ASP A 22 5.40 -10.85 -6.16
CA ASP A 22 4.82 -10.45 -7.46
C ASP A 22 4.19 -9.06 -7.33
N VAL A 23 4.64 -8.14 -8.17
CA VAL A 23 4.14 -6.77 -8.23
C VAL A 23 3.58 -6.53 -9.62
N ALA A 24 2.30 -6.86 -9.78
CA ALA A 24 1.59 -6.77 -11.06
C ALA A 24 2.27 -7.56 -12.19
N GLY A 25 2.61 -8.83 -11.92
CA GLY A 25 3.28 -9.71 -12.89
C GLY A 25 4.81 -9.54 -12.95
N THR A 26 5.38 -8.58 -12.21
CA THR A 26 6.83 -8.40 -12.10
C THR A 26 7.34 -8.95 -10.77
N SER A 27 8.15 -10.02 -10.84
CA SER A 27 8.87 -10.55 -9.67
C SER A 27 10.00 -9.62 -9.25
N MET A 28 10.01 -9.22 -7.98
CA MET A 28 11.12 -8.48 -7.36
C MET A 28 11.29 -8.88 -5.89
N THR A 29 12.47 -8.64 -5.31
CA THR A 29 12.67 -8.90 -3.88
C THR A 29 11.97 -7.86 -3.02
N ILE A 30 11.63 -8.22 -1.79
CA ILE A 30 11.03 -7.30 -0.81
C ILE A 30 11.95 -6.08 -0.59
N ALA A 31 13.27 -6.28 -0.54
CA ALA A 31 14.24 -5.19 -0.45
C ALA A 31 14.22 -4.27 -1.69
N GLN A 32 14.05 -4.82 -2.90
CA GLN A 32 13.93 -4.02 -4.14
C GLN A 32 12.63 -3.20 -4.14
N LEU A 33 11.51 -3.82 -3.76
CA LEU A 33 10.22 -3.14 -3.61
C LEU A 33 10.33 -1.99 -2.62
N ALA A 34 10.88 -2.23 -1.43
CA ALA A 34 11.05 -1.21 -0.40
C ALA A 34 11.90 -0.02 -0.86
N ARG A 35 13.03 -0.26 -1.55
CA ARG A 35 13.86 0.83 -2.12
C ARG A 35 13.09 1.66 -3.15
N ARG A 36 12.28 1.00 -3.98
CA ARG A 36 11.46 1.67 -5.01
C ARG A 36 10.35 2.50 -4.37
N VAL A 37 9.67 1.94 -3.36
CA VAL A 37 8.66 2.65 -2.57
C VAL A 37 9.27 3.86 -1.86
N ASP A 38 10.42 3.72 -1.20
CA ASP A 38 11.10 4.84 -0.52
C ASP A 38 11.47 5.98 -1.48
N THR A 39 11.93 5.63 -2.68
CA THR A 39 12.22 6.61 -3.73
C THR A 39 10.95 7.35 -4.16
N LEU A 40 9.85 6.62 -4.38
CA LEU A 40 8.55 7.20 -4.75
C LEU A 40 7.94 8.04 -3.62
N VAL A 41 8.11 7.63 -2.36
CA VAL A 41 7.70 8.39 -1.18
C VAL A 41 8.38 9.76 -1.18
N ARG A 42 9.69 9.81 -1.41
CA ARG A 42 10.42 11.08 -1.51
C ARG A 42 9.95 11.94 -2.68
N HIS A 43 9.70 11.33 -3.84
CA HIS A 43 9.16 12.08 -4.98
C HIS A 43 7.75 12.62 -4.75
N LEU A 44 6.87 11.82 -4.13
CA LEU A 44 5.50 12.21 -3.84
C LEU A 44 5.42 13.30 -2.77
N ALA A 45 6.30 13.28 -1.77
CA ALA A 45 6.29 14.25 -0.66
C ALA A 45 6.35 15.72 -1.14
N ASP A 46 6.98 15.99 -2.29
CA ASP A 46 7.10 17.33 -2.88
C ASP A 46 5.96 17.69 -3.87
N THR A 47 5.00 16.81 -4.10
CA THR A 47 3.89 17.03 -5.05
C THR A 47 2.70 17.76 -4.42
N ASP A 48 1.86 18.37 -5.25
CA ASP A 48 0.60 18.97 -4.78
C ASP A 48 -0.38 17.92 -4.23
N ASP A 49 -0.31 16.66 -4.68
CA ASP A 49 -1.04 15.52 -4.11
C ASP A 49 -0.67 15.32 -2.62
N ALA A 50 0.62 15.42 -2.29
CA ALA A 50 1.06 15.29 -0.90
C ALA A 50 0.61 16.44 -0.01
N LYS A 51 0.47 17.65 -0.58
CA LYS A 51 -0.07 18.82 0.12
C LYS A 51 -1.59 18.73 0.32
N SER A 52 -2.30 18.14 -0.64
CA SER A 52 -3.74 17.91 -0.56
C SER A 52 -4.10 16.76 0.38
N GLY A 53 -3.15 15.85 0.66
CA GLY A 53 -3.36 14.65 1.46
C GLY A 53 -4.10 13.54 0.69
N THR A 54 -4.27 13.71 -0.63
CA THR A 54 -5.02 12.77 -1.48
C THR A 54 -4.24 12.50 -2.76
N LEU A 55 -4.38 11.29 -3.27
CA LEU A 55 -3.81 10.90 -4.56
C LEU A 55 -4.88 10.18 -5.38
N ARG A 56 -5.05 10.56 -6.63
CA ARG A 56 -5.90 9.79 -7.54
C ARG A 56 -5.35 8.38 -7.71
N LEU A 57 -6.20 7.37 -7.56
CA LEU A 57 -5.83 5.97 -7.66
C LEU A 57 -5.09 5.70 -8.98
N PRO A 58 -3.80 5.36 -8.95
CA PRO A 58 -3.04 5.07 -10.16
C PRO A 58 -3.47 3.72 -10.77
N PRO A 59 -3.08 3.40 -12.01
CA PRO A 59 -3.30 2.07 -12.60
C PRO A 59 -2.50 1.00 -11.85
N ILE A 60 -3.10 0.43 -10.80
CA ILE A 60 -2.42 -0.54 -9.91
C ILE A 60 -2.34 -1.95 -10.49
N ASP A 61 -2.87 -2.16 -11.69
CA ASP A 61 -2.60 -3.31 -12.55
C ASP A 61 -1.23 -3.24 -13.22
N GLU A 62 -0.53 -2.11 -13.11
CA GLU A 62 0.86 -1.93 -13.55
C GLU A 62 1.81 -1.85 -12.36
N THR A 63 3.04 -2.35 -12.52
CA THR A 63 4.05 -2.37 -11.45
C THR A 63 4.32 -0.96 -10.90
N GLU A 64 4.38 0.05 -11.77
CA GLU A 64 4.63 1.43 -11.34
C GLU A 64 3.46 2.01 -10.56
N GLY A 65 2.23 1.83 -11.06
CA GLY A 65 1.04 2.31 -10.38
C GLY A 65 0.83 1.62 -9.02
N LEU A 66 1.10 0.31 -8.93
CA LEU A 66 1.04 -0.43 -7.68
C LEU A 66 2.09 0.05 -6.66
N CYS A 67 3.33 0.29 -7.10
CA CYS A 67 4.37 0.88 -6.26
C CYS A 67 4.02 2.30 -5.81
N ARG A 68 3.42 3.11 -6.70
CA ARG A 68 2.98 4.48 -6.38
C ARG A 68 1.85 4.49 -5.36
N ALA A 69 0.87 3.59 -5.49
CA ALA A 69 -0.20 3.41 -4.50
C ALA A 69 0.36 2.99 -3.13
N LEU A 70 1.35 2.10 -3.10
CA LEU A 70 2.03 1.68 -1.87
C LEU A 70 2.84 2.82 -1.23
N ALA A 71 3.49 3.66 -2.04
CA ALA A 71 4.19 4.85 -1.57
C ALA A 71 3.23 5.90 -1.00
N ALA A 72 2.12 6.17 -1.69
CA ALA A 72 1.06 7.06 -1.22
C ALA A 72 0.47 6.59 0.12
N ALA A 73 0.18 5.29 0.24
CA ALA A 73 -0.25 4.67 1.49
C ALA A 73 0.80 4.83 2.61
N SER A 74 2.09 4.75 2.27
CA SER A 74 3.18 4.92 3.24
C SER A 74 3.33 6.37 3.71
N LEU A 75 2.95 7.34 2.88
CA LEU A 75 2.88 8.77 3.22
C LEU A 75 1.61 9.16 3.98
N GLY A 76 0.62 8.27 4.06
CA GLY A 76 -0.69 8.56 4.64
C GLY A 76 -1.64 9.31 3.69
N LEU A 77 -1.38 9.29 2.39
CA LEU A 77 -2.28 9.86 1.39
C LEU A 77 -3.49 8.95 1.17
N VAL A 78 -4.65 9.58 0.98
CA VAL A 78 -5.90 8.85 0.69
C VAL A 78 -6.04 8.66 -0.83
N LEU A 79 -6.13 7.40 -1.27
CA LEU A 79 -6.35 7.05 -2.68
C LEU A 79 -7.81 7.31 -3.09
N THR A 80 -8.06 8.00 -4.20
CA THR A 80 -9.44 8.31 -4.66
C THR A 80 -9.72 7.78 -6.07
N ASP A 81 -10.92 7.23 -6.32
CA ASP A 81 -11.32 6.77 -7.66
C ASP A 81 -11.88 7.89 -8.56
N THR A 82 -12.15 9.05 -7.98
CA THR A 82 -12.75 10.21 -8.63
C THR A 82 -11.91 11.47 -8.41
N ASP A 83 -12.02 12.42 -9.34
CA ASP A 83 -11.42 13.77 -9.30
C ASP A 83 -12.06 14.67 -8.22
N THR A 84 -12.72 14.05 -7.24
CA THR A 84 -13.60 14.77 -6.34
C THR A 84 -12.77 15.43 -5.25
N ASP A 85 -12.58 16.73 -5.43
CA ASP A 85 -12.20 17.76 -4.45
C ASP A 85 -13.24 17.86 -3.31
N THR A 86 -13.64 16.73 -2.74
CA THR A 86 -14.65 16.65 -1.67
C THR A 86 -14.04 16.04 -0.44
N GLY A 87 -14.06 16.83 0.63
CA GLY A 87 -13.84 16.34 1.97
C GLY A 87 -12.48 16.76 2.49
N THR A 88 -12.54 17.71 3.43
CA THR A 88 -11.50 18.12 4.37
C THR A 88 -10.30 17.18 4.37
N PRO A 89 -9.07 17.68 4.09
CA PRO A 89 -7.89 16.85 4.21
C PRO A 89 -7.94 16.25 5.61
N ALA A 90 -8.08 14.93 5.71
CA ALA A 90 -7.78 14.27 6.96
C ALA A 90 -6.38 14.77 7.29
N SER A 91 -6.22 15.52 8.37
CA SER A 91 -4.93 15.99 8.84
C SER A 91 -4.11 14.80 9.32
N ALA A 92 -3.89 13.81 8.46
CA ALA A 92 -2.75 12.94 8.53
C ALA A 92 -1.61 13.85 8.07
N GLY A 93 -0.86 14.41 9.02
CA GLY A 93 0.43 14.98 8.67
C GLY A 93 1.14 13.95 7.79
N THR A 94 1.59 14.38 6.61
CA THR A 94 2.20 13.55 5.58
C THR A 94 3.48 12.93 6.15
N SER A 95 3.34 11.86 6.90
CA SER A 95 4.36 11.29 7.75
C SER A 95 4.03 9.84 8.00
N ARG A 96 5.01 8.98 7.68
CA ARG A 96 4.91 7.53 7.81
C ARG A 96 4.58 7.10 9.25
N ASP A 97 5.02 7.87 10.24
CA ASP A 97 4.79 7.62 11.67
C ASP A 97 3.35 7.94 12.13
N ALA A 98 2.60 8.72 11.34
CA ALA A 98 1.20 9.06 11.64
C ALA A 98 0.20 8.03 11.09
N VAL A 99 0.66 7.02 10.34
CA VAL A 99 -0.20 6.03 9.68
C VAL A 99 -0.45 4.81 10.58
N TRP A 100 -1.69 4.64 11.01
CA TRP A 100 -2.13 3.52 11.84
C TRP A 100 -3.32 2.79 11.22
N SER A 101 -3.77 1.69 11.83
CA SER A 101 -4.78 0.80 11.23
C SER A 101 -6.12 1.49 10.93
N GLY A 102 -6.53 2.48 11.72
CA GLY A 102 -7.74 3.26 11.51
C GLY A 102 -7.58 4.44 10.53
N SER A 103 -6.37 4.73 10.06
CA SER A 103 -6.15 5.79 9.07
C SER A 103 -6.84 5.43 7.75
N PRO A 104 -7.45 6.42 7.05
CA PRO A 104 -8.02 6.21 5.73
C PRO A 104 -6.90 5.89 4.73
N LEU A 105 -7.06 4.80 4.00
CA LEU A 105 -6.20 4.42 2.88
C LEU A 105 -6.78 4.89 1.56
N ALA A 106 -8.09 4.71 1.38
CA ALA A 106 -8.76 5.00 0.11
C ALA A 106 -10.21 5.41 0.32
N ARG A 107 -10.74 6.19 -0.64
CA ARG A 107 -12.15 6.48 -0.80
C ARG A 107 -12.57 6.09 -2.21
N ILE A 108 -13.39 5.05 -2.31
CA ILE A 108 -13.87 4.47 -3.57
C ILE A 108 -15.39 4.62 -3.60
N GLY A 109 -15.90 5.50 -4.47
CA GLY A 109 -17.29 5.96 -4.39
C GLY A 109 -17.59 6.56 -3.01
N ASP A 110 -18.70 6.16 -2.39
CA ASP A 110 -19.10 6.62 -1.05
C ASP A 110 -18.40 5.87 0.11
N ARG A 111 -17.45 4.98 -0.20
CA ARG A 111 -16.85 4.10 0.80
C ARG A 111 -15.42 4.50 1.13
N THR A 112 -15.16 4.76 2.41
CA THR A 112 -13.81 4.83 2.98
C THR A 112 -13.32 3.44 3.35
N VAL A 113 -12.06 3.15 3.00
CA VAL A 113 -11.32 1.94 3.34
C VAL A 113 -10.12 2.34 4.17
N THR A 114 -9.87 1.66 5.29
CA THR A 114 -8.71 1.94 6.14
C THR A 114 -7.52 1.02 5.86
N HIS A 115 -6.34 1.38 6.37
CA HIS A 115 -5.16 0.51 6.28
C HIS A 115 -5.38 -0.85 6.95
N GLY A 116 -5.98 -0.87 8.14
CA GLY A 116 -6.27 -2.09 8.88
C GLY A 116 -7.22 -2.99 8.12
N GLU A 117 -8.26 -2.43 7.49
CA GLU A 117 -9.19 -3.21 6.66
C GLU A 117 -8.50 -3.89 5.47
N VAL A 118 -7.50 -3.26 4.85
CA VAL A 118 -6.72 -3.91 3.80
C VAL A 118 -5.85 -5.00 4.39
N VAL A 119 -5.07 -4.69 5.44
CA VAL A 119 -4.14 -5.64 6.08
C VAL A 119 -4.85 -6.88 6.64
N GLU A 120 -5.95 -6.71 7.37
CA GLU A 120 -6.69 -7.82 8.00
C GLU A 120 -7.45 -8.69 6.99
N ARG A 121 -7.82 -8.12 5.83
CA ARG A 121 -8.56 -8.83 4.79
C ARG A 121 -7.66 -9.33 3.65
N SER A 122 -6.39 -8.92 3.62
CA SER A 122 -5.37 -9.53 2.76
C SER A 122 -5.33 -11.05 3.00
N GLY A 123 -5.51 -11.85 1.95
CA GLY A 123 -5.47 -13.31 2.05
C GLY A 123 -6.82 -14.00 2.24
N ARG A 124 -7.95 -13.26 2.31
CA ARG A 124 -9.30 -13.84 2.21
C ARG A 124 -9.95 -13.48 0.87
N PRO A 125 -10.28 -14.45 0.00
CA PRO A 125 -10.73 -14.19 -1.37
C PRO A 125 -12.13 -13.54 -1.50
N ALA A 126 -12.82 -13.19 -0.40
CA ALA A 126 -14.25 -12.93 -0.47
C ALA A 126 -14.84 -11.84 0.46
N SER A 127 -14.10 -10.90 1.05
CA SER A 127 -14.80 -9.83 1.78
C SER A 127 -14.08 -8.51 1.87
N GLY A 128 -14.80 -7.45 1.52
CA GLY A 128 -14.63 -6.14 2.11
C GLY A 128 -13.68 -5.18 1.40
N VAL A 129 -12.68 -5.61 0.64
CA VAL A 129 -11.85 -4.65 -0.11
C VAL A 129 -12.51 -4.33 -1.47
N PRO A 130 -12.70 -3.05 -1.83
CA PRO A 130 -13.18 -2.68 -3.16
C PRO A 130 -12.34 -3.31 -4.28
N ALA A 131 -12.99 -3.78 -5.34
CA ALA A 131 -12.33 -4.33 -6.53
C ALA A 131 -11.12 -3.50 -7.04
N PRO A 132 -11.18 -2.15 -7.12
CA PRO A 132 -10.04 -1.36 -7.59
C PRO A 132 -8.84 -1.34 -6.64
N LEU A 133 -8.94 -1.90 -5.43
CA LEU A 133 -7.82 -2.03 -4.48
C LEU A 133 -7.33 -3.49 -4.36
N ALA A 134 -7.90 -4.42 -5.12
CA ALA A 134 -7.56 -5.84 -5.02
C ALA A 134 -6.08 -6.15 -5.29
N PRO A 135 -5.41 -5.56 -6.32
CA PRO A 135 -3.97 -5.71 -6.51
C PRO A 135 -3.13 -5.26 -5.32
N LEU A 136 -3.49 -4.13 -4.69
CA LEU A 136 -2.80 -3.63 -3.50
C LEU A 136 -3.00 -4.56 -2.30
N ALA A 137 -4.22 -5.05 -2.09
CA ALA A 137 -4.51 -6.02 -1.02
C ALA A 137 -3.78 -7.35 -1.22
N ALA A 138 -3.66 -7.82 -2.47
CA ALA A 138 -2.90 -9.04 -2.78
C ALA A 138 -1.41 -8.86 -2.46
N LEU A 139 -0.82 -7.71 -2.80
CA LEU A 139 0.57 -7.40 -2.46
C LEU A 139 0.80 -7.34 -0.93
N VAL A 140 -0.11 -6.69 -0.20
CA VAL A 140 -0.04 -6.64 1.28
C VAL A 140 -0.17 -8.03 1.89
N ALA A 141 -1.00 -8.91 1.33
CA ALA A 141 -1.09 -10.32 1.74
C ALA A 141 0.25 -11.06 1.55
N ALA A 142 0.92 -10.81 0.42
CA ALA A 142 2.23 -11.38 0.14
C ALA A 142 3.29 -10.91 1.16
N LEU A 143 3.29 -9.61 1.50
CA LEU A 143 4.23 -9.04 2.48
C LEU A 143 4.00 -9.55 3.91
N THR A 144 2.75 -9.81 4.28
CA THR A 144 2.37 -10.25 5.65
C THR A 144 2.50 -11.77 5.87
N GLY A 145 3.02 -12.52 4.89
CA GLY A 145 3.31 -13.95 5.06
C GLY A 145 2.28 -14.91 4.48
N ALA A 146 1.21 -14.44 3.83
CA ALA A 146 0.31 -15.34 3.08
C ALA A 146 0.90 -15.78 1.72
N GLY A 147 1.98 -15.14 1.26
CA GLY A 147 2.60 -15.39 -0.04
C GLY A 147 4.13 -15.34 -0.07
N ILE A 148 4.82 -15.30 1.09
CA ILE A 148 6.29 -15.39 1.12
C ILE A 148 6.67 -16.81 0.72
N ARG A 149 6.93 -17.02 -0.57
CA ARG A 149 7.68 -18.19 -1.03
C ARG A 149 9.11 -17.98 -0.57
N THR A 150 9.44 -18.49 0.62
CA THR A 150 10.84 -18.74 0.95
C THR A 150 11.34 -19.71 -0.11
N SER A 151 12.22 -19.24 -1.00
CA SER A 151 13.02 -20.11 -1.85
C SER A 151 13.96 -20.91 -0.94
N HIS A 152 13.42 -21.91 -0.26
CA HIS A 152 14.16 -22.86 0.55
C HIS A 152 13.64 -24.30 0.39
N ASP A 153 12.95 -24.60 -0.71
CA ASP A 153 12.62 -25.98 -1.06
C ASP A 153 13.36 -26.36 -2.34
N ALA A 154 14.57 -26.92 -2.16
CA ALA A 154 15.00 -28.18 -2.77
C ALA A 154 16.50 -28.41 -2.49
N ILE A 155 16.72 -29.40 -1.62
CA ILE A 155 17.96 -30.16 -1.44
C ILE A 155 18.04 -31.18 -2.58
#